data_AF-A0A7G2MAJ6-F1
#
_entry.id   AF-A0A7G2MAJ6-F1
#
_cell.length_a   1.000
_cell.length_b   1.000
_cell.length_c   1.000
_cell.angle_alpha   90.00
_cell.angle_beta   90.00
_cell.angle_gamma   90.00
#
_symmetry.space_group_name_H-M   'P 1'
#
loop_
_entity.id
_entity.type
_entity.pdbx_description
1 polymer ?
#
loop_
_entity_poly.entity_id
_entity_poly.type
_entity_poly.pdbx_seq_one_letter_code
_entity_poly.pdbx_strand_id
1 'polypeptide(L)'
;MKNSIFIINLFLVFLLCSCDKHYEMLTRINPDGSCFRQFRLTTKDSAFLAGDTARNPFPVRLDDGWQVSVYDSVSGGLQPWPLQHLKSPAAASAVVATCHYASVEEMNRNFRFDHSSWKNIKPEITWNKSFRWFYTYYTFSEKYTRYPSQDLPVPLGEYLTPEEQILWFQGDPAACQGMNGYEMYEYLEQIQEKAETWGKKSLFVMQYSVIQDFLASRPDNLWSGRLSQARDSIFILNKDKSDFWSDNLAPFLDQYFRTGYFSEEYRKNQRVLDSLSDAESAVLELFEPHIKYELVMPGKVVSTNAPHCENDKLTWQLNAYRFLPADYILTAESRRLNLWAVILTLLLLGGITYIFRR
;
A
#
# COMPACT_ATOMS: atom_id res chain seq x y z
N MET A 1 13.88 3.14 30.39
CA MET A 1 13.78 2.90 28.94
C MET A 1 14.89 1.93 28.54
N LYS A 2 14.64 0.63 28.70
CA LYS A 2 15.49 -0.48 28.25
C LYS A 2 14.49 -1.46 27.67
N ASN A 3 14.46 -1.58 26.35
CA ASN A 3 13.80 -2.65 25.56
C ASN A 3 13.81 -2.36 24.03
N SER A 4 14.46 -1.28 23.55
CA SER A 4 14.54 -0.99 22.10
C SER A 4 15.49 -1.94 21.32
N ILE A 5 16.47 -2.57 22.00
CA ILE A 5 17.57 -3.30 21.32
C ILE A 5 17.15 -4.64 20.69
N PHE A 6 16.07 -5.28 21.15
CA PHE A 6 15.60 -6.55 20.56
C PHE A 6 14.58 -6.34 19.42
N ILE A 7 14.09 -5.11 19.23
CA ILE A 7 12.97 -4.83 18.33
C ILE A 7 13.46 -4.57 16.90
N ILE A 8 14.65 -4.00 16.69
CA ILE A 8 15.06 -3.53 15.35
C ILE A 8 15.56 -4.67 14.43
N ASN A 9 16.26 -5.68 14.96
CA ASN A 9 16.67 -6.86 14.18
C ASN A 9 15.50 -7.77 13.80
N LEU A 10 14.42 -7.74 14.59
CA LEU A 10 13.16 -8.42 14.29
C LEU A 10 12.30 -7.58 13.33
N PHE A 11 12.40 -6.24 13.37
CA PHE A 11 11.61 -5.30 12.58
C PHE A 11 11.79 -5.42 11.06
N LEU A 12 13.01 -5.69 10.58
CA LEU A 12 13.27 -5.86 9.14
C LEU A 12 12.62 -7.12 8.55
N VAL A 13 12.44 -8.16 9.38
CA VAL A 13 11.69 -9.38 9.03
C VAL A 13 10.18 -9.19 9.20
N PHE A 14 9.75 -8.31 10.11
CA PHE A 14 8.33 -7.98 10.34
C PHE A 14 7.76 -6.85 9.47
N LEU A 15 8.57 -6.13 8.68
CA LEU A 15 8.07 -5.15 7.72
C LEU A 15 7.14 -5.78 6.65
N LEU A 16 7.22 -7.10 6.42
CA LEU A 16 6.28 -7.85 5.58
C LEU A 16 5.04 -8.37 6.34
N CYS A 17 5.03 -8.29 7.67
CA CYS A 17 3.95 -8.67 8.56
C CYS A 17 3.56 -7.47 9.46
N SER A 18 3.13 -6.36 8.86
CA SER A 18 2.64 -5.21 9.61
C SER A 18 1.39 -5.60 10.41
N CYS A 19 1.51 -5.56 11.74
CA CYS A 19 0.40 -5.68 12.67
C CYS A 19 -0.52 -4.44 12.63
N ASP A 20 -1.80 -4.71 12.85
CA ASP A 20 -2.85 -3.85 13.41
C ASP A 20 -3.71 -2.94 12.52
N LYS A 21 -3.38 -2.61 11.28
CA LYS A 21 -4.30 -1.81 10.42
C LYS A 21 -4.63 -2.49 9.10
N HIS A 22 -5.57 -3.44 9.17
CA HIS A 22 -6.16 -4.05 7.99
C HIS A 22 -7.29 -3.15 7.48
N TYR A 23 -7.07 -2.54 6.32
CA TYR A 23 -8.09 -1.78 5.62
C TYR A 23 -8.78 -2.68 4.61
N GLU A 24 -10.10 -2.64 4.58
CA GLU A 24 -10.88 -3.13 3.45
C GLU A 24 -11.24 -1.91 2.61
N MET A 25 -10.87 -1.92 1.33
CA MET A 25 -11.32 -0.93 0.36
C MET A 25 -12.24 -1.63 -0.63
N LEU A 26 -13.45 -1.13 -0.84
CA LEU A 26 -14.39 -1.67 -1.82
C LEU A 26 -14.72 -0.61 -2.86
N THR A 27 -14.65 -0.97 -4.14
CA THR A 27 -15.23 -0.19 -5.22
C THR A 27 -16.35 -1.00 -5.86
N ARG A 28 -17.53 -0.41 -6.01
CA ARG A 28 -18.63 -1.00 -6.80
C ARG A 28 -18.99 -0.05 -7.92
N ILE A 29 -19.02 -0.58 -9.14
CA ILE A 29 -19.39 0.16 -10.33
C ILE A 29 -20.74 -0.35 -10.82
N ASN A 30 -21.65 0.57 -11.13
CA ASN A 30 -22.99 0.27 -11.66
C ASN A 30 -22.98 0.25 -13.20
N PRO A 31 -23.99 -0.35 -13.84
CA PRO A 31 -24.07 -0.45 -15.31
C PRO A 31 -24.13 0.90 -16.06
N ASP A 32 -24.52 1.97 -15.37
CA ASP A 32 -24.58 3.34 -15.90
C ASP A 32 -23.27 4.12 -15.72
N GLY A 33 -22.28 3.53 -15.03
CA GLY A 33 -20.99 4.17 -14.74
C GLY A 33 -20.94 4.87 -13.39
N SER A 34 -22.07 5.04 -12.70
CA SER A 34 -22.06 5.53 -11.31
C SER A 34 -21.36 4.53 -10.40
N CYS A 35 -20.70 5.00 -9.35
CA CYS A 35 -19.94 4.13 -8.47
C CYS A 35 -19.85 4.66 -7.06
N PHE A 36 -19.36 3.83 -6.15
CA PHE A 36 -18.90 4.28 -4.84
C PHE A 36 -17.59 3.63 -4.46
N ARG A 37 -16.82 4.33 -3.62
CA ARG A 37 -15.65 3.80 -2.93
C ARG A 37 -15.92 3.80 -1.44
N GLN A 38 -15.61 2.68 -0.80
CA GLN A 38 -15.84 2.46 0.62
C GLN A 38 -14.55 2.00 1.29
N PHE A 39 -14.24 2.55 2.45
CA PHE A 39 -13.24 2.01 3.37
C PHE A 39 -13.93 1.43 4.59
N ARG A 40 -13.43 0.30 5.06
CA ARG A 40 -13.86 -0.34 6.30
C ARG A 40 -12.64 -0.74 7.11
N LEU A 41 -12.67 -0.44 8.41
CA LEU A 41 -11.63 -0.81 9.36
C LEU A 41 -12.23 -1.01 10.75
N THR A 42 -11.51 -1.72 11.60
CA THR A 42 -11.82 -1.83 13.03
C THR A 42 -11.00 -0.80 13.80
N THR A 43 -11.65 0.04 14.61
CA THR A 43 -10.96 0.99 15.49
C THR A 43 -11.58 1.00 16.88
N LYS A 44 -10.73 1.16 17.89
CA LYS A 44 -11.13 1.36 19.30
C LYS A 44 -10.91 2.80 19.77
N ASP A 45 -10.54 3.71 18.86
CA ASP A 45 -10.29 5.11 19.21
C ASP A 45 -11.60 5.82 19.55
N SER A 46 -11.84 5.98 20.84
CA SER A 46 -13.06 6.60 21.36
C SER A 46 -13.19 8.06 20.96
N ALA A 47 -12.08 8.78 20.75
CA ALA A 47 -12.13 10.18 20.32
C ALA A 47 -12.66 10.28 18.90
N PHE A 48 -12.12 9.47 17.98
CA PHE A 48 -12.65 9.41 16.61
C PHE A 48 -14.12 8.97 16.59
N LEU A 49 -14.48 7.92 17.32
CA LEU A 49 -15.87 7.45 17.41
C LEU A 49 -16.85 8.52 17.94
N ALA A 50 -16.37 9.42 18.80
CA ALA A 50 -17.13 10.55 19.35
C ALA A 50 -17.17 11.80 18.45
N GLY A 51 -16.46 11.80 17.30
CA GLY A 51 -16.50 12.91 16.34
C GLY A 51 -15.18 13.66 16.14
N ASP A 52 -14.10 13.26 16.81
CA ASP A 52 -12.80 13.93 16.64
C ASP A 52 -12.15 13.52 15.31
N THR A 53 -12.22 14.41 14.32
CA THR A 53 -11.62 14.21 13.00
C THR A 53 -10.10 14.31 13.01
N ALA A 54 -9.46 14.87 14.04
CA ALA A 54 -8.00 14.88 14.16
C ALA A 54 -7.41 13.48 14.38
N ARG A 55 -8.27 12.53 14.77
CA ARG A 55 -7.94 11.12 15.01
C ARG A 55 -8.41 10.22 13.86
N ASN A 56 -8.61 10.78 12.67
CA ASN A 56 -9.09 10.06 11.49
C ASN A 56 -8.21 8.83 11.18
N PRO A 57 -8.75 7.59 11.23
CA PRO A 57 -7.98 6.39 10.97
C PRO A 57 -7.86 6.04 9.48
N PHE A 58 -8.63 6.69 8.60
CA PHE A 58 -8.68 6.39 7.17
C PHE A 58 -7.53 7.03 6.40
N PRO A 59 -7.09 6.45 5.27
CA PRO A 59 -6.06 7.05 4.41
C PRO A 59 -6.64 8.15 3.47
N VAL A 60 -7.84 8.66 3.80
CA VAL A 60 -8.54 9.73 3.10
C VAL A 60 -9.05 10.76 4.10
N ARG A 61 -9.12 12.01 3.70
CA ARG A 61 -9.75 13.09 4.46
C ARG A 61 -11.26 12.93 4.39
N LEU A 62 -11.91 12.93 5.55
CA LEU A 62 -13.36 12.85 5.67
C LEU A 62 -13.96 14.26 5.53
N ASP A 63 -14.26 14.67 4.29
CA ASP A 63 -14.97 15.90 3.95
C ASP A 63 -16.46 15.62 3.66
N ASP A 64 -17.18 16.62 3.13
CA ASP A 64 -18.61 16.52 2.81
C ASP A 64 -18.96 15.43 1.79
N GLY A 65 -17.98 14.92 1.03
CA GLY A 65 -18.16 13.81 0.10
C GLY A 65 -18.21 12.43 0.77
N TRP A 66 -17.78 12.32 2.02
CA TRP A 66 -17.70 11.05 2.75
C TRP A 66 -18.83 10.90 3.77
N GLN A 67 -19.58 9.81 3.64
CA GLN A 67 -20.56 9.39 4.63
C GLN A 67 -19.94 8.34 5.54
N VAL A 68 -19.89 8.65 6.84
CA VAL A 68 -19.29 7.76 7.85
C VAL A 68 -20.39 7.12 8.68
N SER A 69 -20.28 5.82 8.86
CA SER A 69 -21.17 5.02 9.70
C SER A 69 -20.35 4.06 10.54
N VAL A 70 -20.87 3.70 11.72
CA VAL A 70 -20.22 2.75 12.61
C VAL A 70 -21.10 1.53 12.76
N TYR A 71 -20.52 0.35 12.57
CA TYR A 71 -21.17 -0.90 12.91
C TYR A 71 -21.12 -1.10 14.42
N ASP A 72 -22.30 -1.03 15.02
CA ASP A 72 -22.50 -1.30 16.44
C ASP A 72 -23.00 -2.74 16.60
N SER A 73 -22.18 -3.55 17.26
CA SER A 73 -22.48 -4.94 17.56
C SER A 73 -23.70 -5.12 18.46
N VAL A 74 -24.04 -4.11 19.28
CA VAL A 74 -25.18 -4.14 20.21
C VAL A 74 -26.49 -3.94 19.46
N SER A 75 -26.56 -2.99 18.53
CA SER A 75 -27.73 -2.77 17.67
C SER A 75 -27.77 -3.69 16.45
N GLY A 76 -26.68 -4.38 16.11
CA GLY A 76 -26.61 -5.31 14.98
C GLY A 76 -26.69 -4.61 13.61
N GLY A 77 -26.30 -3.33 13.53
CA GLY A 77 -26.45 -2.53 12.33
C GLY A 77 -25.51 -1.33 12.25
N LEU A 78 -25.56 -0.64 11.10
CA LEU A 78 -24.83 0.60 10.87
C LEU A 78 -25.57 1.78 11.54
N GLN A 79 -24.86 2.50 12.39
CA GLN A 79 -25.31 3.72 13.05
C GLN A 79 -24.61 4.94 12.42
N PRO A 80 -25.27 6.12 12.38
CA PRO A 80 -24.61 7.35 11.97
C PRO A 80 -23.41 7.69 12.86
N TRP A 81 -22.33 8.18 12.25
CA TRP A 81 -21.21 8.80 12.96
C TRP A 81 -21.44 10.32 13.04
N PRO A 82 -21.08 11.00 14.15
CA PRO A 82 -20.47 10.48 15.38
C PRO A 82 -21.45 9.78 16.31
N LEU A 83 -20.94 8.86 17.14
CA LEU A 83 -21.75 8.11 18.10
C LEU A 83 -22.02 8.96 19.35
N GLN A 84 -23.25 9.44 19.48
CA GLN A 84 -23.64 10.34 20.58
C GLN A 84 -23.82 9.63 21.94
N HIS A 85 -23.91 8.30 21.98
CA HIS A 85 -24.34 7.53 23.18
C HIS A 85 -23.52 6.25 23.49
N LEU A 86 -22.23 6.20 23.15
CA LEU A 86 -21.40 5.04 23.51
C LEU A 86 -21.05 5.05 25.01
N LYS A 87 -21.71 4.20 25.79
CA LYS A 87 -21.30 3.90 27.18
C LYS A 87 -19.97 3.14 27.26
N SER A 88 -19.55 2.46 26.19
CA SER A 88 -18.26 1.78 26.09
C SER A 88 -17.79 1.64 24.63
N PRO A 89 -16.59 2.13 24.25
CA PRO A 89 -16.02 2.00 22.91
C PRO A 89 -15.84 0.55 22.44
N ALA A 90 -15.89 -0.43 23.34
CA ALA A 90 -15.71 -1.84 23.04
C ALA A 90 -16.82 -2.46 22.17
N ALA A 91 -17.96 -1.77 21.98
CA ALA A 91 -19.10 -2.25 21.19
C ALA A 91 -19.01 -1.93 19.68
N ALA A 92 -18.21 -0.94 19.28
CA ALA A 92 -17.99 -0.58 17.88
C ALA A 92 -17.03 -1.58 17.24
N SER A 93 -17.51 -2.36 16.27
CA SER A 93 -16.71 -3.44 15.66
C SER A 93 -16.09 -3.05 14.32
N ALA A 94 -16.63 -2.05 13.62
CA ALA A 94 -16.07 -1.52 12.38
C ALA A 94 -16.59 -0.09 12.11
N VAL A 95 -15.76 0.77 11.52
CA VAL A 95 -16.19 2.04 10.94
C VAL A 95 -16.11 1.94 9.43
N VAL A 96 -17.11 2.48 8.76
CA VAL A 96 -17.29 2.44 7.32
C VAL A 96 -17.42 3.86 6.79
N ALA A 97 -16.50 4.28 5.93
CA ALA A 97 -16.55 5.55 5.22
C ALA A 97 -16.87 5.27 3.75
N THR A 98 -17.92 5.89 3.19
CA THR A 98 -18.36 5.68 1.80
C THR A 98 -18.46 7.01 1.07
N CYS A 99 -17.90 7.09 -0.13
CA CYS A 99 -18.02 8.21 -1.05
C CYS A 99 -18.69 7.75 -2.35
N HIS A 100 -19.69 8.50 -2.80
CA HIS A 100 -20.43 8.23 -4.03
C HIS A 100 -20.00 9.17 -5.15
N TYR A 101 -19.92 8.63 -6.36
CA TYR A 101 -19.56 9.37 -7.57
C TYR A 101 -20.62 9.12 -8.65
N ALA A 102 -20.97 10.16 -9.40
CA ALA A 102 -21.89 10.03 -10.52
C ALA A 102 -21.28 9.25 -11.69
N SER A 103 -19.95 9.17 -11.76
CA SER A 103 -19.21 8.43 -12.79
C SER A 103 -17.82 7.97 -12.30
N VAL A 104 -17.25 6.96 -12.97
CA VAL A 104 -15.86 6.55 -12.71
C VAL A 104 -14.87 7.66 -13.06
N GLU A 105 -15.16 8.47 -14.08
CA GLU A 105 -14.33 9.61 -14.46
C GLU A 105 -14.30 10.69 -13.37
N GLU A 106 -15.43 10.89 -12.67
CA GLU A 106 -15.49 11.75 -11.50
C GLU A 106 -14.67 11.17 -10.34
N MET A 107 -14.81 9.87 -10.07
CA MET A 107 -13.97 9.19 -9.07
C MET A 107 -12.48 9.36 -9.38
N ASN A 108 -12.06 9.16 -10.64
CA ASN A 108 -10.66 9.35 -11.06
C ASN A 108 -10.16 10.78 -10.80
N ARG A 109 -11.00 11.80 -11.05
CA ARG A 109 -10.63 13.21 -10.81
C ARG A 109 -10.53 13.56 -9.33
N ASN A 110 -11.43 13.01 -8.50
CA ASN A 110 -11.65 13.52 -7.14
C ASN A 110 -11.06 12.61 -6.05
N PHE A 111 -10.98 11.29 -6.27
CA PHE A 111 -10.47 10.36 -5.26
C PHE A 111 -8.95 10.49 -5.10
N ARG A 112 -8.49 10.72 -3.87
CA ARG A 112 -7.07 10.73 -3.50
C ARG A 112 -6.91 10.04 -2.16
N PHE A 113 -5.79 9.34 -1.98
CA PHE A 113 -5.26 9.15 -0.64
C PHE A 113 -4.67 10.49 -0.25
N ASP A 114 -5.34 11.26 0.59
CA ASP A 114 -4.96 12.64 0.98
C ASP A 114 -4.86 12.79 2.51
N HIS A 115 -4.88 11.67 3.22
CA HIS A 115 -4.59 11.53 4.63
C HIS A 115 -3.64 10.32 4.80
N SER A 116 -2.90 10.26 5.91
CA SER A 116 -1.82 9.28 6.16
C SER A 116 -0.58 9.42 5.26
N SER A 117 0.37 8.48 5.41
CA SER A 117 1.59 8.35 4.63
C SER A 117 1.34 8.17 3.12
N TRP A 118 0.12 7.77 2.73
CA TRP A 118 -0.26 7.54 1.33
C TRP A 118 -0.67 8.80 0.57
N LYS A 119 -0.56 10.00 1.19
CA LYS A 119 -0.97 11.30 0.60
C LYS A 119 -0.47 11.59 -0.82
N ASN A 120 0.64 10.96 -1.22
CA ASN A 120 1.28 11.16 -2.52
C ASN A 120 0.91 10.09 -3.57
N ILE A 121 0.22 9.03 -3.17
CA ILE A 121 -0.24 7.97 -4.07
C ILE A 121 -1.50 8.45 -4.79
N LYS A 122 -1.43 8.51 -6.12
CA LYS A 122 -2.54 8.94 -6.98
C LYS A 122 -2.86 7.82 -7.96
N PRO A 123 -3.94 7.04 -7.72
CA PRO A 123 -4.34 6.03 -8.68
C PRO A 123 -4.93 6.67 -9.94
N GLU A 124 -4.59 6.11 -11.09
CA GLU A 124 -5.21 6.42 -12.38
C GLU A 124 -6.31 5.39 -12.66
N ILE A 125 -7.57 5.83 -12.65
CA ILE A 125 -8.73 4.97 -12.77
C ILE A 125 -9.39 5.16 -14.13
N THR A 126 -9.58 4.07 -14.86
CA THR A 126 -10.24 4.05 -16.17
C THR A 126 -11.36 3.02 -16.20
N TRP A 127 -12.43 3.37 -16.89
CA TRP A 127 -13.55 2.47 -17.12
C TRP A 127 -14.13 2.72 -18.52
N ASN A 128 -14.47 1.66 -19.23
CA ASN A 128 -15.11 1.77 -20.53
C ASN A 128 -16.29 0.81 -20.62
N LYS A 129 -17.34 1.27 -21.30
CA LYS A 129 -18.54 0.51 -21.62
C LYS A 129 -18.67 0.34 -23.13
N SER A 130 -18.68 -0.91 -23.58
CA SER A 130 -18.74 -1.27 -24.99
C SER A 130 -19.97 -2.12 -25.27
N PHE A 131 -20.92 -1.57 -26.02
CA PHE A 131 -22.12 -2.29 -26.44
C PHE A 131 -21.82 -3.24 -27.61
N ARG A 132 -22.31 -4.48 -27.51
CA ARG A 132 -22.56 -5.40 -28.62
C ARG A 132 -24.02 -5.84 -28.54
N TRP A 133 -24.60 -6.31 -29.65
CA TRP A 133 -26.04 -6.60 -29.73
C TRP A 133 -26.58 -7.38 -28.53
N PHE A 134 -26.04 -8.58 -28.25
CA PHE A 134 -26.48 -9.42 -27.13
C PHE A 134 -25.80 -9.13 -25.79
N TYR A 135 -24.63 -8.48 -25.78
CA TYR A 135 -23.85 -8.27 -24.56
C TYR A 135 -23.28 -6.86 -24.50
N THR A 136 -23.38 -6.24 -23.34
CA THR A 136 -22.60 -5.05 -23.00
C THR A 136 -21.39 -5.47 -22.19
N TYR A 137 -20.21 -5.01 -22.61
CA TYR A 137 -18.93 -5.28 -21.97
C TYR A 137 -18.48 -4.07 -21.15
N TYR A 138 -17.83 -4.32 -20.02
CA TYR A 138 -17.26 -3.31 -19.14
C TYR A 138 -15.81 -3.67 -18.85
N THR A 139 -14.89 -2.75 -19.10
CA THR A 139 -13.47 -2.88 -18.75
C THR A 139 -13.14 -1.86 -17.67
N PHE A 140 -12.43 -2.29 -16.64
CA PHE A 140 -11.92 -1.45 -15.57
C PHE A 140 -10.41 -1.62 -15.48
N SER A 141 -9.71 -0.50 -15.25
CA SER A 141 -8.31 -0.54 -14.82
C SER A 141 -8.05 0.54 -13.79
N GLU A 142 -7.34 0.18 -12.73
CA GLU A 142 -6.80 1.12 -11.74
C GLU A 142 -5.30 0.90 -11.64
N LYS A 143 -4.54 1.95 -11.94
CA LYS A 143 -3.08 1.93 -12.00
C LYS A 143 -2.51 2.73 -10.84
N TYR A 144 -1.58 2.12 -10.11
CA TYR A 144 -0.74 2.77 -9.12
C TYR A 144 0.65 2.94 -9.70
N THR A 145 1.08 4.19 -9.86
CA THR A 145 2.38 4.50 -10.46
C THR A 145 3.51 3.99 -9.59
N ARG A 146 4.54 3.45 -10.24
CA ARG A 146 5.78 3.01 -9.62
C ARG A 146 6.35 4.13 -8.75
N TYR A 147 6.83 3.77 -7.55
CA TYR A 147 7.62 4.67 -6.73
C TYR A 147 8.91 5.06 -7.49
N PRO A 148 9.25 6.36 -7.61
CA PRO A 148 10.43 6.77 -8.37
C PRO A 148 11.69 6.13 -7.81
N SER A 149 12.47 5.47 -8.66
CA SER A 149 13.68 4.75 -8.22
C SER A 149 14.73 5.67 -7.61
N GLN A 150 14.74 6.94 -8.01
CA GLN A 150 15.63 7.98 -7.48
C GLN A 150 15.32 8.38 -6.03
N ASP A 151 14.09 8.09 -5.56
CA ASP A 151 13.64 8.42 -4.21
C ASP A 151 13.91 7.25 -3.24
N LEU A 152 14.37 6.09 -3.75
CA LEU A 152 14.83 4.98 -2.92
C LEU A 152 16.26 5.25 -2.42
N PRO A 153 16.57 4.99 -1.14
CA PRO A 153 17.94 5.12 -0.63
C PRO A 153 18.96 4.28 -1.39
N VAL A 154 18.53 3.11 -1.88
CA VAL A 154 19.32 2.17 -2.66
C VAL A 154 18.46 1.62 -3.80
N PRO A 155 18.90 1.70 -5.06
CA PRO A 155 18.20 1.08 -6.17
C PRO A 155 18.06 -0.45 -5.99
N LEU A 156 16.87 -0.99 -6.25
CA LEU A 156 16.61 -2.44 -6.17
C LEU A 156 17.56 -3.26 -7.05
N GLY A 157 17.91 -2.72 -8.23
CA GLY A 157 18.77 -3.36 -9.22
C GLY A 157 20.20 -3.63 -8.76
N GLU A 158 20.63 -3.06 -7.63
CA GLU A 158 21.92 -3.40 -7.02
C GLU A 158 21.93 -4.79 -6.37
N TYR A 159 20.75 -5.33 -6.03
CA TYR A 159 20.62 -6.60 -5.29
C TYR A 159 19.69 -7.61 -5.95
N LEU A 160 18.64 -7.15 -6.63
CA LEU A 160 17.60 -8.00 -7.24
C LEU A 160 17.52 -7.76 -8.74
N THR A 161 17.42 -8.84 -9.52
CA THR A 161 17.07 -8.78 -10.95
C THR A 161 15.63 -8.26 -11.15
N PRO A 162 15.28 -7.72 -12.33
CA PRO A 162 13.91 -7.26 -12.60
C PRO A 162 12.84 -8.33 -12.32
N GLU A 163 13.12 -9.60 -12.64
CA GLU A 163 12.21 -10.73 -12.42
C GLU A 163 12.04 -11.01 -10.92
N GLU A 164 13.14 -11.04 -10.17
CA GLU A 164 13.12 -11.21 -8.71
C GLU A 164 12.38 -10.05 -8.03
N GLN A 165 12.55 -8.82 -8.51
CA GLN A 165 11.85 -7.64 -8.01
C GLN A 165 10.33 -7.78 -8.16
N ILE A 166 9.85 -8.20 -9.34
CA ILE A 166 8.42 -8.41 -9.58
C ILE A 166 7.91 -9.56 -8.71
N LEU A 167 8.57 -10.72 -8.72
CA LEU A 167 8.16 -11.87 -7.93
C LEU A 167 8.09 -11.54 -6.43
N TRP A 168 9.11 -10.89 -5.89
CA TRP A 168 9.19 -10.61 -4.45
C TRP A 168 8.19 -9.55 -3.99
N PHE A 169 8.04 -8.44 -4.74
CA PHE A 169 7.26 -7.30 -4.27
C PHE A 169 5.84 -7.22 -4.85
N GLN A 170 5.62 -7.67 -6.09
CA GLN A 170 4.29 -7.72 -6.72
C GLN A 170 3.68 -9.12 -6.75
N GLY A 171 4.50 -10.17 -6.68
CA GLY A 171 4.05 -11.55 -6.87
C GLY A 171 3.91 -11.88 -8.35
N ASP A 172 4.37 -13.07 -8.73
CA ASP A 172 4.20 -13.63 -10.06
C ASP A 172 3.84 -15.12 -9.95
N PRO A 173 2.56 -15.50 -10.15
CA PRO A 173 2.14 -16.89 -10.10
C PRO A 173 2.82 -17.79 -11.14
N ALA A 174 3.30 -17.23 -12.26
CA ALA A 174 3.97 -18.00 -13.30
C ALA A 174 5.42 -18.36 -12.94
N ALA A 175 6.09 -17.52 -12.12
CA ALA A 175 7.50 -17.71 -11.78
C ALA A 175 7.78 -19.01 -11.00
N CYS A 176 6.79 -19.50 -10.25
CA CYS A 176 6.90 -20.76 -9.49
C CYS A 176 6.10 -21.91 -10.13
N GLN A 177 5.67 -21.78 -11.39
CA GLN A 177 4.85 -22.79 -12.05
C GLN A 177 5.61 -24.12 -12.18
N GLY A 178 5.03 -25.20 -11.66
CA GLY A 178 5.61 -26.54 -11.72
C GLY A 178 6.54 -26.90 -10.56
N MET A 179 6.90 -25.93 -9.70
CA MET A 179 7.64 -26.19 -8.47
C MET A 179 6.73 -26.80 -7.40
N ASN A 180 7.25 -27.73 -6.62
CA ASN A 180 6.62 -28.15 -5.37
C ASN A 180 6.93 -27.17 -4.23
N GLY A 181 6.29 -27.33 -3.07
CA GLY A 181 6.45 -26.38 -1.95
C GLY A 181 7.89 -26.23 -1.43
N TYR A 182 8.70 -27.28 -1.49
CA TYR A 182 10.11 -27.22 -1.08
C TYR A 182 10.96 -26.48 -2.12
N GLU A 183 10.77 -26.75 -3.41
CA GLU A 183 11.46 -26.03 -4.50
C GLU A 183 11.10 -24.54 -4.50
N MET A 184 9.83 -24.20 -4.25
CA MET A 184 9.39 -22.80 -4.08
C MET A 184 10.08 -22.15 -2.88
N TYR A 185 10.18 -22.87 -1.75
CA TYR A 185 10.85 -22.37 -0.56
C TYR A 185 12.33 -22.04 -0.84
N GLU A 186 13.10 -22.99 -1.40
CA GLU A 186 14.53 -22.78 -1.70
C GLU A 186 14.75 -21.63 -2.70
N TYR A 187 13.87 -21.49 -3.69
CA TYR A 187 13.94 -20.40 -4.65
C TYR A 187 13.64 -19.03 -4.01
N LEU A 188 12.58 -18.95 -3.21
CA LEU A 188 12.19 -17.72 -2.53
C LEU A 188 13.17 -17.32 -1.42
N GLU A 189 13.81 -18.28 -0.74
CA GLU A 189 14.82 -18.02 0.30
C GLU A 189 16.03 -17.27 -0.28
N GLN A 190 16.50 -17.64 -1.48
CA GLN A 190 17.60 -16.93 -2.15
C GLN A 190 17.24 -15.47 -2.50
N ILE A 191 15.99 -15.24 -2.91
CA ILE A 191 15.48 -13.90 -3.20
C ILE A 191 15.32 -13.11 -1.90
N GLN A 192 14.85 -13.76 -0.84
CA GLN A 192 14.72 -13.17 0.49
C GLN A 192 16.06 -12.66 1.00
N GLU A 193 17.13 -13.44 0.94
CA GLU A 193 18.46 -13.01 1.39
C GLU A 193 18.95 -11.73 0.69
N LYS A 194 18.70 -11.63 -0.63
CA LYS A 194 19.01 -10.43 -1.42
C LYS A 194 18.14 -9.24 -1.00
N ALA A 195 16.84 -9.45 -0.84
CA ALA A 195 15.89 -8.42 -0.42
C ALA A 195 16.19 -7.91 1.00
N GLU A 196 16.54 -8.79 1.93
CA GLU A 196 16.94 -8.43 3.29
C GLU A 196 18.24 -7.62 3.28
N THR A 197 19.21 -8.02 2.46
CA THR A 197 20.46 -7.27 2.32
C THR A 197 20.23 -5.88 1.74
N TRP A 198 19.36 -5.76 0.73
CA TRP A 198 18.92 -4.49 0.19
C TRP A 198 18.21 -3.62 1.24
N GLY A 199 17.29 -4.20 2.02
CA GLY A 199 16.56 -3.50 3.08
C GLY A 199 17.51 -2.97 4.16
N LYS A 200 18.43 -3.81 4.62
CA LYS A 200 19.51 -3.45 5.56
C LYS A 200 20.39 -2.32 5.01
N LYS A 201 20.79 -2.40 3.74
CA LYS A 201 21.58 -1.35 3.10
C LYS A 201 20.81 -0.04 3.00
N SER A 202 19.53 -0.11 2.64
CA SER A 202 18.65 1.06 2.52
C SER A 202 18.48 1.76 3.87
N LEU A 203 18.22 1.00 4.94
CA LEU A 203 18.13 1.54 6.30
C LEU A 203 19.44 2.21 6.73
N PHE A 204 20.58 1.55 6.49
CA PHE A 204 21.88 2.12 6.79
C PHE A 204 22.12 3.42 6.01
N VAL A 205 21.82 3.44 4.70
CA VAL A 205 22.01 4.64 3.88
C VAL A 205 21.18 5.81 4.42
N MET A 206 19.92 5.58 4.79
CA MET A 206 19.07 6.60 5.42
C MET A 206 19.67 7.13 6.72
N GLN A 207 20.02 6.25 7.67
CA GLN A 207 20.63 6.68 8.93
C GLN A 207 21.97 7.42 8.72
N TYR A 208 22.72 7.03 7.69
CA TYR A 208 23.99 7.65 7.34
C TYR A 208 23.79 9.06 6.76
N SER A 209 22.77 9.29 5.93
CA SER A 209 22.44 10.62 5.38
C SER A 209 22.11 11.62 6.48
N VAL A 210 21.35 11.24 7.52
CA VAL A 210 21.11 12.10 8.69
C VAL A 210 22.41 12.73 9.20
N ILE A 211 23.45 11.90 9.38
CA ILE A 211 24.74 12.34 9.92
C ILE A 211 25.49 13.19 8.88
N GLN A 212 25.46 12.80 7.59
CA GLN A 212 26.09 13.56 6.52
C GLN A 212 25.49 14.96 6.40
N ASP A 213 24.16 15.07 6.37
CA ASP A 213 23.42 16.32 6.21
C ASP A 213 23.59 17.22 7.43
N PHE A 214 23.52 16.63 8.63
CA PHE A 214 23.80 17.34 9.88
C PHE A 214 25.20 17.95 9.87
N LEU A 215 26.23 17.21 9.45
CA LEU A 215 27.59 17.72 9.39
C LEU A 215 27.80 18.68 8.21
N ALA A 216 27.12 18.48 7.08
CA ALA A 216 27.13 19.38 5.93
C ALA A 216 26.57 20.77 6.25
N SER A 217 25.61 20.85 7.16
CA SER A 217 25.06 22.13 7.63
C SER A 217 26.03 22.98 8.46
N ARG A 218 27.20 22.44 8.83
CA ARG A 218 28.17 23.13 9.71
C ARG A 218 29.27 23.85 8.92
N PRO A 219 29.64 25.07 9.36
CA PRO A 219 30.66 25.87 8.69
C PRO A 219 32.06 25.22 8.69
N ASP A 220 32.38 24.39 9.69
CA ASP A 220 33.69 23.74 9.85
C ASP A 220 33.70 22.27 9.38
N ASN A 221 32.93 21.92 8.36
CA ASN A 221 32.79 20.53 7.92
C ASN A 221 34.06 19.96 7.25
N LEU A 222 34.82 19.17 8.00
CA LEU A 222 35.99 18.42 7.51
C LEU A 222 35.68 16.95 7.15
N TRP A 223 34.44 16.50 7.36
CA TRP A 223 34.08 15.07 7.33
C TRP A 223 33.34 14.64 6.07
N SER A 224 32.72 15.55 5.31
CA SER A 224 31.90 15.21 4.13
C SER A 224 32.57 14.23 3.16
N GLY A 225 33.76 14.56 2.66
CA GLY A 225 34.50 13.70 1.72
C GLY A 225 34.90 12.35 2.32
N ARG A 226 35.27 12.33 3.62
CA ARG A 226 35.67 11.11 4.33
C ARG A 226 34.48 10.18 4.57
N LEU A 227 33.33 10.74 4.93
CA LEU A 227 32.09 9.99 5.12
C LEU A 227 31.64 9.35 3.81
N SER A 228 31.60 10.12 2.71
CA SER A 228 31.21 9.58 1.41
C SER A 228 32.09 8.41 0.95
N GLN A 229 33.40 8.46 1.21
CA GLN A 229 34.33 7.36 0.86
C GLN A 229 34.22 6.15 1.80
N ALA A 230 33.87 6.37 3.06
CA ALA A 230 33.84 5.32 4.07
C ALA A 230 32.50 4.56 4.15
N ARG A 231 31.40 5.16 3.66
CA ARG A 231 30.02 4.66 3.81
C ARG A 231 29.89 3.16 3.55
N ASP A 232 30.36 2.68 2.39
CA ASP A 232 30.20 1.28 2.02
C ASP A 232 31.10 0.35 2.82
N SER A 233 32.32 0.79 3.17
CA SER A 233 33.21 0.05 4.06
C SER A 233 32.62 -0.11 5.46
N ILE A 234 32.01 0.94 6.00
CA ILE A 234 31.37 0.92 7.31
C ILE A 234 30.19 -0.05 7.32
N PHE A 235 29.38 -0.08 6.27
CA PHE A 235 28.33 -1.09 6.14
C PHE A 235 28.89 -2.51 6.12
N ILE A 236 29.84 -2.81 5.22
CA ILE A 236 30.39 -4.17 5.05
C ILE A 236 31.01 -4.70 6.35
N LEU A 237 31.74 -3.85 7.09
CA LEU A 237 32.42 -4.25 8.31
C LEU A 237 31.49 -4.52 9.49
N ASN A 238 30.24 -4.03 9.45
CA ASN A 238 29.35 -4.04 10.60
C ASN A 238 27.97 -4.66 10.35
N LYS A 239 27.59 -4.97 9.10
CA LYS A 239 26.26 -5.49 8.74
C LYS A 239 25.82 -6.75 9.51
N ASP A 240 26.78 -7.55 9.96
CA ASP A 240 26.52 -8.81 10.68
C ASP A 240 26.50 -8.64 12.21
N LYS A 241 26.75 -7.42 12.71
CA LYS A 241 26.72 -7.11 14.14
C LYS A 241 25.32 -6.67 14.55
N SER A 242 24.78 -7.25 15.62
CA SER A 242 23.41 -6.98 16.06
C SER A 242 23.21 -5.56 16.57
N ASP A 243 24.23 -4.94 17.16
CA ASP A 243 24.24 -3.58 17.71
C ASP A 243 24.37 -2.49 16.63
N PHE A 244 24.80 -2.86 15.41
CA PHE A 244 24.94 -1.93 14.27
C PHE A 244 23.61 -1.35 13.81
N TRP A 245 22.54 -2.10 14.00
CA TRP A 245 21.19 -1.70 13.62
C TRP A 245 20.47 -0.89 14.70
N SER A 246 21.19 -0.30 15.64
CA SER A 246 20.62 0.64 16.60
C SER A 246 20.47 2.04 15.98
N ASP A 247 19.64 2.90 16.59
CA ASP A 247 19.35 4.26 16.09
C ASP A 247 20.57 5.20 16.07
N ASN A 248 21.72 4.77 16.60
CA ASN A 248 22.91 5.59 16.74
C ASN A 248 24.13 4.95 16.07
N LEU A 249 24.45 5.41 14.85
CA LEU A 249 25.64 4.98 14.11
C LEU A 249 26.95 5.59 14.62
N ALA A 250 26.91 6.60 15.51
CA ALA A 250 28.09 7.37 15.91
C ALA A 250 29.23 6.52 16.50
N PRO A 251 29.01 5.49 17.34
CA PRO A 251 30.08 4.63 17.84
C PRO A 251 30.83 3.89 16.73
N PHE A 252 30.12 3.49 15.67
CA PHE A 252 30.72 2.79 14.53
C PHE A 252 31.55 3.73 13.65
N LEU A 253 31.11 4.99 13.50
CA LEU A 253 31.90 6.02 12.83
C LEU A 253 33.18 6.32 13.63
N ASP A 254 33.05 6.49 14.95
CA ASP A 254 34.18 6.72 15.86
C ASP A 254 35.20 5.58 15.80
N GLN A 255 34.72 4.33 15.80
CA GLN A 255 35.57 3.15 15.63
C GLN A 255 36.31 3.15 14.29
N TYR A 256 35.60 3.43 13.19
CA TYR A 256 36.18 3.41 11.84
C TYR A 256 37.23 4.52 11.65
N PHE A 257 36.91 5.74 12.06
CA PHE A 257 37.79 6.91 11.89
C PHE A 257 38.79 7.10 13.04
N ARG A 258 38.74 6.25 14.08
CA ARG A 258 39.58 6.33 15.28
C ARG A 258 39.48 7.70 15.96
N THR A 259 38.27 8.10 16.28
CA THR A 259 37.94 9.39 16.91
C THR A 259 36.85 9.20 17.96
N GLY A 260 36.57 10.23 18.76
CA GLY A 260 35.38 10.31 19.63
C GLY A 260 34.39 11.39 19.19
N TYR A 261 34.66 12.01 18.03
CA TYR A 261 33.95 13.18 17.54
C TYR A 261 32.47 12.90 17.29
N PHE A 262 32.13 11.79 16.63
CA PHE A 262 30.75 11.53 16.23
C PHE A 262 29.87 11.27 17.45
N SER A 263 30.33 10.49 18.43
CA SER A 263 29.58 10.24 19.65
C SER A 263 29.45 11.51 20.51
N GLU A 264 30.47 12.37 20.51
CA GLU A 264 30.38 13.67 21.18
C GLU A 264 29.35 14.57 20.52
N GLU A 265 29.33 14.64 19.18
CA GLU A 265 28.35 15.43 18.43
C GLU A 265 26.93 14.91 18.60
N TYR A 266 26.74 13.58 18.56
CA TYR A 266 25.47 12.96 18.83
C TYR A 266 24.95 13.34 20.22
N ARG A 267 25.80 13.25 21.25
CA ARG A 267 25.42 13.63 22.63
C ARG A 267 25.05 15.10 22.77
N LYS A 268 25.79 16.00 22.12
CA LYS A 268 25.53 17.45 22.18
C LYS A 268 24.24 17.84 21.43
N ASN A 269 23.92 17.13 20.36
CA ASN A 269 22.86 17.51 19.42
C ASN A 269 21.77 16.46 19.28
N GLN A 270 21.62 15.60 20.30
CA GLN A 270 20.76 14.42 20.24
C GLN A 270 19.35 14.75 19.74
N ARG A 271 18.70 15.77 20.31
CA ARG A 271 17.34 16.18 19.89
C ARG A 271 17.24 16.55 18.42
N VAL A 272 18.27 17.17 17.85
CA VAL A 272 18.28 17.59 16.45
C VAL A 272 18.44 16.37 15.54
N LEU A 273 19.39 15.49 15.88
CA LEU A 273 19.65 14.27 15.12
C LEU A 273 18.47 13.30 15.20
N ASP A 274 17.86 13.13 16.37
CA ASP A 274 16.66 12.32 16.56
C ASP A 274 15.51 12.88 15.69
N SER A 275 15.30 14.20 15.69
CA SER A 275 14.28 14.84 14.85
C SER A 275 14.54 14.70 13.34
N LEU A 276 15.81 14.71 12.89
CA LEU A 276 16.16 14.49 11.50
C LEU A 276 15.95 13.02 11.12
N SER A 277 16.32 12.10 12.00
CA SER A 277 16.10 10.66 11.84
C SER A 277 14.60 10.33 11.76
N ASP A 278 13.77 10.95 12.58
CA ASP A 278 12.31 10.81 12.53
C ASP A 278 11.74 11.29 11.19
N ALA A 279 12.21 12.45 10.71
CA ALA A 279 11.78 13.01 9.42
C ALA A 279 12.20 12.12 8.24
N GLU A 280 13.40 11.55 8.28
CA GLU A 280 13.91 10.65 7.24
C GLU A 280 13.20 9.29 7.27
N SER A 281 12.91 8.78 8.47
CA SER A 281 12.20 7.50 8.66
C SER A 281 10.71 7.58 8.34
N ALA A 282 10.13 8.79 8.21
CA ALA A 282 8.71 8.97 7.83
C ALA A 282 8.35 8.31 6.49
N VAL A 283 9.32 8.07 5.60
CA VAL A 283 9.11 7.30 4.36
C VAL A 283 8.69 5.86 4.63
N LEU A 284 9.11 5.28 5.76
CA LEU A 284 8.77 3.91 6.16
C LEU A 284 7.29 3.77 6.48
N GLU A 285 6.64 4.85 6.93
CA GLU A 285 5.18 4.88 7.17
C GLU A 285 4.39 4.56 5.90
N LEU A 286 4.95 4.77 4.70
CA LEU A 286 4.33 4.41 3.42
C LEU A 286 4.05 2.91 3.33
N PHE A 287 4.87 2.08 3.97
CA PHE A 287 4.79 0.62 3.90
C PHE A 287 3.87 0.02 4.97
N GLU A 288 3.41 0.81 5.94
CA GLU A 288 2.53 0.32 7.00
C GLU A 288 1.12 -0.10 6.53
N PRO A 289 0.44 0.60 5.60
CA PRO A 289 -0.91 0.23 5.23
C PRO A 289 -0.96 -1.01 4.34
N HIS A 290 -1.73 -2.01 4.78
CA HIS A 290 -2.12 -3.17 3.98
C HIS A 290 -3.62 -3.10 3.71
N ILE A 291 -3.96 -2.81 2.44
CA ILE A 291 -5.34 -2.63 2.00
C ILE A 291 -5.76 -3.86 1.19
N LYS A 292 -6.76 -4.58 1.68
CA LYS A 292 -7.51 -5.55 0.89
C LYS A 292 -8.43 -4.77 -0.05
N TYR A 293 -8.07 -4.65 -1.32
CA TYR A 293 -8.89 -3.96 -2.31
C TYR A 293 -9.84 -4.94 -3.01
N GLU A 294 -11.13 -4.69 -2.86
CA GLU A 294 -12.24 -5.41 -3.48
C GLU A 294 -12.91 -4.59 -4.59
N LEU A 295 -13.21 -5.23 -5.73
CA LEU A 295 -13.95 -4.63 -6.84
C LEU A 295 -15.18 -5.47 -7.17
N VAL A 296 -16.32 -4.80 -7.37
CA VAL A 296 -17.56 -5.39 -7.90
C VAL A 296 -17.94 -4.69 -9.19
N MET A 297 -17.93 -5.43 -10.29
CA MET A 297 -18.22 -4.95 -11.64
C MET A 297 -19.67 -5.26 -12.06
N PRO A 298 -20.23 -4.52 -13.04
CA PRO A 298 -21.54 -4.84 -13.60
C PRO A 298 -21.55 -6.16 -14.38
N GLY A 299 -22.46 -7.07 -14.01
CA GLY A 299 -22.62 -8.34 -14.73
C GLY A 299 -21.59 -9.39 -14.29
N LYS A 300 -21.29 -10.34 -15.18
CA LYS A 300 -20.41 -11.47 -14.88
C LYS A 300 -18.98 -11.17 -15.33
N VAL A 301 -18.00 -11.40 -14.45
CA VAL A 301 -16.58 -11.26 -14.78
C VAL A 301 -16.18 -12.28 -15.86
N VAL A 302 -15.40 -11.84 -16.84
CA VAL A 302 -14.88 -12.67 -17.94
C VAL A 302 -13.35 -12.77 -17.96
N SER A 303 -12.66 -11.75 -17.47
CA SER A 303 -11.19 -11.72 -17.36
C SER A 303 -10.77 -10.79 -16.22
N THR A 304 -9.68 -11.10 -15.54
CA THR A 304 -9.14 -10.31 -14.43
C THR A 304 -7.71 -10.76 -14.12
N ASN A 305 -6.90 -9.85 -13.55
CA ASN A 305 -5.63 -10.21 -12.92
C ASN A 305 -5.72 -10.28 -11.38
N ALA A 306 -6.94 -10.30 -10.81
CA ALA A 306 -7.15 -10.50 -9.38
C ALA A 306 -6.67 -11.90 -8.95
N PRO A 307 -5.81 -12.00 -7.91
CA PRO A 307 -5.42 -13.28 -7.35
C PRO A 307 -6.58 -14.08 -6.76
N HIS A 308 -7.63 -13.39 -6.28
CA HIS A 308 -8.82 -14.02 -5.71
C HIS A 308 -10.09 -13.44 -6.31
N CYS A 309 -11.04 -14.32 -6.64
CA CYS A 309 -12.36 -13.97 -7.16
C CYS A 309 -13.41 -14.87 -6.52
N GLU A 310 -14.29 -14.30 -5.72
CA GLU A 310 -15.35 -15.02 -5.01
C GLU A 310 -16.66 -14.23 -5.08
N ASN A 311 -17.77 -14.88 -5.46
CA ASN A 311 -19.08 -14.25 -5.58
C ASN A 311 -19.07 -12.95 -6.41
N ASP A 312 -18.41 -12.96 -7.58
CA ASP A 312 -18.20 -11.82 -8.48
C ASP A 312 -17.48 -10.61 -7.84
N LYS A 313 -16.82 -10.83 -6.69
CA LYS A 313 -15.98 -9.85 -6.02
C LYS A 313 -14.51 -10.19 -6.26
N LEU A 314 -13.82 -9.28 -6.93
CA LEU A 314 -12.40 -9.39 -7.27
C LEU A 314 -11.56 -8.79 -6.15
N THR A 315 -10.50 -9.47 -5.72
CA THR A 315 -9.68 -9.02 -4.59
C THR A 315 -8.20 -8.94 -4.97
N TRP A 316 -7.58 -7.80 -4.65
CA TRP A 316 -6.14 -7.57 -4.68
C TRP A 316 -5.64 -7.17 -3.28
N GLN A 317 -4.34 -7.34 -3.06
CA GLN A 317 -3.64 -6.73 -1.95
C GLN A 317 -2.97 -5.45 -2.45
N LEU A 318 -3.13 -4.36 -1.71
CA LEU A 318 -2.57 -3.07 -2.04
C LEU A 318 -1.72 -2.60 -0.86
N ASN A 319 -0.43 -2.45 -1.11
CA ASN A 319 0.57 -1.96 -0.18
C ASN A 319 1.72 -1.31 -0.96
N ALA A 320 2.56 -0.52 -0.30
CA ALA A 320 3.60 0.24 -0.99
C ALA A 320 4.70 -0.62 -1.61
N TYR A 321 4.94 -1.83 -1.08
CA TYR A 321 5.88 -2.78 -1.68
C TYR A 321 5.58 -3.04 -3.15
N ARG A 322 4.28 -3.17 -3.50
CA ARG A 322 3.83 -3.44 -4.86
C ARG A 322 4.15 -2.32 -5.85
N PHE A 323 4.43 -1.11 -5.37
CA PHE A 323 4.76 0.03 -6.22
C PHE A 323 6.27 0.16 -6.45
N LEU A 324 7.11 -0.62 -5.77
CA LEU A 324 8.57 -0.51 -5.88
C LEU A 324 9.12 -0.92 -7.26
N PRO A 325 8.77 -2.10 -7.82
CA PRO A 325 9.47 -2.61 -9.00
C PRO A 325 8.92 -2.04 -10.32
N ALA A 326 7.60 -1.83 -10.39
CA ALA A 326 6.89 -1.37 -11.58
C ALA A 326 5.54 -0.73 -11.19
N ASP A 327 4.83 -0.19 -12.19
CA ASP A 327 3.44 0.21 -12.01
C ASP A 327 2.61 -1.00 -11.55
N TYR A 328 1.76 -0.82 -10.54
CA TYR A 328 0.85 -1.86 -10.08
C TYR A 328 -0.54 -1.64 -10.68
N ILE A 329 -0.94 -2.51 -11.60
CA ILE A 329 -2.15 -2.31 -12.42
C ILE A 329 -3.17 -3.39 -12.08
N LEU A 330 -4.36 -2.97 -11.66
CA LEU A 330 -5.50 -3.82 -11.42
C LEU A 330 -6.40 -3.76 -12.66
N THR A 331 -6.83 -4.92 -13.14
CA THR A 331 -7.64 -5.01 -14.37
C THR A 331 -8.77 -6.00 -14.22
N ALA A 332 -9.92 -5.64 -14.78
CA ALA A 332 -11.08 -6.52 -14.83
C ALA A 332 -11.92 -6.24 -16.07
N GLU A 333 -12.44 -7.30 -16.67
CA GLU A 333 -13.45 -7.26 -17.71
C GLU A 333 -14.68 -8.05 -17.27
N SER A 334 -15.86 -7.51 -17.51
CA SER A 334 -17.15 -8.14 -17.22
C SER A 334 -18.13 -7.91 -18.36
N ARG A 335 -19.19 -8.72 -18.41
CA ARG A 335 -20.26 -8.58 -19.40
C ARG A 335 -21.64 -8.77 -18.80
N ARG A 336 -22.62 -8.08 -19.37
CA ARG A 336 -24.04 -8.21 -19.04
C ARG A 336 -24.85 -8.52 -20.30
N LEU A 337 -25.78 -9.48 -20.20
CA LEU A 337 -26.70 -9.81 -21.27
C LEU A 337 -27.71 -8.68 -21.49
N ASN A 338 -27.89 -8.28 -22.75
CA ASN A 338 -28.91 -7.33 -23.18
C ASN A 338 -30.23 -8.09 -23.39
N LEU A 339 -30.96 -8.34 -22.31
CA LEU A 339 -32.22 -9.11 -22.36
C LEU A 339 -33.22 -8.54 -23.38
N TRP A 340 -33.32 -7.22 -23.49
CA TRP A 340 -34.18 -6.57 -24.48
C TRP A 340 -33.79 -6.96 -25.92
N ALA A 341 -32.49 -7.07 -26.22
CA ALA A 341 -32.00 -7.41 -27.55
C ALA A 341 -32.24 -8.90 -27.87
N VAL A 342 -32.14 -9.76 -26.85
CA VAL A 342 -32.52 -11.19 -26.95
C VAL A 342 -34.01 -11.31 -27.27
N ILE A 343 -34.88 -10.64 -26.50
CA ILE A 343 -36.32 -10.65 -26.70
C ILE A 343 -36.67 -10.13 -28.10
N LEU A 344 -36.09 -9.00 -28.52
CA LEU A 344 -36.32 -8.43 -29.84
C LEU A 344 -35.89 -9.38 -30.96
N THR A 345 -34.74 -10.05 -30.81
CA THR A 345 -34.27 -11.03 -31.80
C THR A 345 -35.23 -12.23 -31.89
N LEU A 346 -35.73 -12.74 -30.76
CA LEU A 346 -36.71 -13.82 -30.74
C LEU A 346 -38.04 -13.42 -31.38
N LEU A 347 -38.51 -12.19 -31.14
CA LEU A 347 -39.72 -11.65 -31.76
C LEU A 347 -39.58 -11.54 -33.29
N LEU A 348 -38.43 -11.06 -33.78
CA LEU A 348 -38.15 -10.97 -35.21
C LEU A 348 -38.10 -12.35 -35.87
N LEU A 349 -37.42 -13.32 -35.25
CA LEU A 349 -37.40 -14.71 -35.75
C LEU A 349 -38.79 -15.36 -35.73
N GLY A 350 -39.59 -15.10 -34.69
CA GLY A 350 -40.98 -15.53 -34.61
C GLY A 350 -41.86 -14.92 -35.71
N GLY A 351 -41.69 -13.63 -35.98
CA GLY A 351 -42.40 -12.94 -37.07
C GLY A 351 -42.03 -13.49 -38.44
N ILE A 352 -40.74 -13.70 -38.70
CA ILE A 352 -40.24 -14.28 -39.96
C ILE A 352 -40.82 -15.69 -40.16
N THR A 353 -40.75 -16.56 -39.14
CA THR A 353 -41.28 -17.92 -39.23
C THR A 353 -42.80 -17.95 -39.40
N TYR A 354 -43.53 -17.01 -38.82
CA TYR A 354 -44.97 -16.85 -39.05
C TYR A 354 -45.28 -16.46 -40.49
N ILE A 355 -44.53 -15.51 -41.07
CA ILE A 355 -44.70 -15.07 -42.47
C ILE A 355 -44.42 -16.23 -43.43
N PHE A 356 -43.35 -17.01 -43.21
CA PHE A 356 -43.00 -18.15 -44.08
C PHE A 356 -43.90 -19.38 -43.92
N ARG A 357 -44.70 -19.46 -42.85
CA ARG A 357 -45.69 -20.54 -42.63
C ARG A 357 -47.06 -20.22 -43.21
N ARG A 358 -47.29 -18.98 -43.63
CA ARG A 358 -48.50 -18.53 -44.30
C ARG A 358 -48.29 -18.52 -45.81
#